data_AF-A0AAD2G2U2-F1
#
_entry.id   AF-A0AAD2G2U2-F1
#
_cell.length_a   1.000
_cell.length_b   1.000
_cell.length_c   1.000
_cell.angle_alpha   90.00
_cell.angle_beta   90.00
_cell.angle_gamma   90.00
#
_symmetry.space_group_name_H-M   'P 1'
#
loop_
_entity.id
_entity.type
_entity.pdbx_description
1 polymer ?
#
loop_
_entity_poly.entity_id
_entity_poly.type
_entity_poly.pdbx_seq_one_letter_code
_entity_poly.pdbx_strand_id
1 'polypeptide(L)'
;MLTLQAIGIIQYPKTTKRLCTYPDNRPILLVSGQVEKNLKRNPFLAGIFQVFQSQLKLDVLSKKEYTERKRDEGGQMKSQPIEISGGYILNQATQLNHLTANEFQLQNNSDRTCLRKKPRIGILNRRISAGRSIINADLLARTPVVQDFSHNNSVSVQYFEGLDFVEQVSFFRSIDILVASHGAQLTGVAFMNARCSHLVELFPKGYAIPDFFGSLAINSGKKYSYLYMSENSFGTEQSVSFADRRQARSVNLCPSPSMMASILGELSDSWRTCCEEK
;
A
#
# COMPACT_ATOMS: atom_id res chain seq x y z
N MET A 1 -13.11 -2.26 -1.99
CA MET A 1 -13.19 -0.90 -1.40
C MET A 1 -13.06 -0.88 0.14
N LEU A 2 -12.85 -2.02 0.81
CA LEU A 2 -12.90 -2.12 2.28
C LEU A 2 -11.54 -2.32 2.96
N THR A 3 -10.54 -2.91 2.28
CA THR A 3 -9.12 -2.83 2.69
C THR A 3 -8.71 -1.36 2.91
N LEU A 4 -9.26 -0.47 2.08
CA LEU A 4 -9.14 0.99 2.14
C LEU A 4 -9.65 1.65 3.44
N GLN A 5 -10.45 0.98 4.29
CA GLN A 5 -10.97 1.57 5.56
C GLN A 5 -10.16 1.17 6.79
N ALA A 6 -9.57 -0.02 6.78
CA ALA A 6 -8.61 -0.47 7.77
C ALA A 6 -7.29 0.32 7.63
N ILE A 7 -6.86 0.55 6.40
CA ILE A 7 -5.80 1.51 6.08
C ILE A 7 -6.33 2.92 5.99
N GLY A 8 -7.64 3.13 5.87
CA GLY A 8 -8.28 4.44 6.07
C GLY A 8 -8.21 4.98 7.50
N ILE A 9 -7.40 4.36 8.39
CA ILE A 9 -6.86 5.06 9.57
C ILE A 9 -5.75 6.05 9.15
N ILE A 10 -5.19 5.90 7.96
CA ILE A 10 -4.05 6.63 7.43
C ILE A 10 -4.48 7.86 6.60
N GLN A 11 -5.73 7.96 6.12
CA GLN A 11 -6.02 8.97 5.09
C GLN A 11 -7.44 9.55 4.93
N TYR A 12 -8.42 9.17 5.74
CA TYR A 12 -9.75 9.81 5.67
C TYR A 12 -9.96 10.76 6.86
N PRO A 13 -9.84 12.09 6.68
CA PRO A 13 -9.95 13.07 7.77
C PRO A 13 -11.38 13.26 8.32
N LYS A 14 -12.38 12.48 7.90
CA LYS A 14 -13.80 12.72 8.26
C LYS A 14 -14.51 11.58 8.98
N THR A 15 -13.85 10.47 9.27
CA THR A 15 -14.42 9.50 10.23
C THR A 15 -13.77 9.74 11.57
N THR A 16 -14.51 10.32 12.53
CA THR A 16 -14.08 10.42 13.93
C THR A 16 -13.88 9.00 14.47
N LYS A 17 -12.64 8.50 14.42
CA LYS A 17 -12.27 7.23 15.05
C LYS A 17 -11.93 7.53 16.49
N ARG A 18 -12.44 6.74 17.44
CA ARG A 18 -12.14 6.90 18.86
C ARG A 18 -11.08 5.87 19.23
N LEU A 19 -9.92 6.34 19.68
CA LEU A 19 -9.00 5.50 20.44
C LEU A 19 -9.52 5.46 21.87
N CYS A 20 -9.81 4.28 22.40
CA CYS A 20 -10.15 4.13 23.81
C CYS A 20 -8.91 3.66 24.58
N THR A 21 -8.92 3.81 25.89
CA THR A 21 -7.88 3.24 26.75
C THR A 21 -8.48 2.43 27.88
N TYR A 22 -7.77 1.37 28.23
CA TYR A 22 -7.95 0.67 29.49
C TYR A 22 -7.56 1.55 30.69
N PRO A 23 -7.95 1.19 31.92
CA PRO A 23 -7.50 1.86 33.14
C PRO A 23 -5.97 1.90 33.28
N ASP A 24 -5.27 0.89 32.74
CA ASP A 24 -3.80 0.79 32.68
C ASP A 24 -3.16 1.58 31.52
N ASN A 25 -3.96 2.41 30.82
CA ASN A 25 -3.58 3.20 29.63
C ASN A 25 -3.21 2.40 28.37
N ARG A 26 -3.47 1.09 28.31
CA ARG A 26 -3.31 0.35 27.03
C ARG A 26 -4.29 0.87 25.98
N PRO A 27 -3.83 1.17 24.74
CA PRO A 27 -4.68 1.72 23.71
C PRO A 27 -5.60 0.67 23.07
N ILE A 28 -6.77 1.10 22.64
CA ILE A 28 -7.79 0.30 22.00
C ILE A 28 -8.23 0.98 20.71
N LEU A 29 -8.09 0.26 19.60
CA LEU A 29 -8.64 0.62 18.32
C LEU A 29 -10.03 0.01 18.15
N LEU A 30 -11.05 0.87 18.12
CA LEU A 30 -12.40 0.45 17.81
C LEU A 30 -12.60 0.26 16.31
N VAL A 31 -13.03 -0.92 15.91
CA VAL A 31 -13.36 -1.26 14.51
C VAL A 31 -14.86 -1.40 14.29
N SER A 32 -15.32 -1.06 13.09
CA SER A 32 -16.70 -1.29 12.69
C SER A 32 -16.94 -2.80 12.47
N GLY A 33 -18.19 -3.25 12.61
CA GLY A 33 -18.54 -4.64 12.33
C GLY A 33 -18.25 -5.06 10.87
N GLN A 34 -18.19 -4.11 9.94
CA GLN A 34 -17.75 -4.39 8.57
C GLN A 34 -16.24 -4.68 8.52
N VAL A 35 -15.41 -3.93 9.24
CA VAL A 35 -13.97 -4.19 9.35
C VAL A 35 -13.74 -5.55 9.99
N GLU A 36 -14.46 -5.88 11.07
CA GLU A 36 -14.38 -7.20 11.72
C GLU A 36 -14.68 -8.35 10.74
N LYS A 37 -15.76 -8.23 9.96
CA LYS A 37 -16.10 -9.21 8.91
C LYS A 37 -15.00 -9.33 7.85
N ASN A 38 -14.32 -8.23 7.52
CA ASN A 38 -13.24 -8.23 6.54
C ASN A 38 -11.94 -8.81 7.12
N LEU A 39 -11.64 -8.59 8.39
CA LEU A 39 -10.46 -9.19 9.06
C LEU A 39 -10.51 -10.72 8.94
N LYS A 40 -11.69 -11.32 9.11
CA LYS A 40 -11.90 -12.76 8.97
C LYS A 40 -11.75 -13.27 7.53
N ARG A 41 -11.83 -12.40 6.52
CA ARG A 41 -11.86 -12.77 5.09
C ARG A 41 -10.65 -12.30 4.29
N ASN A 42 -9.84 -11.41 4.87
CA ASN A 42 -8.74 -10.77 4.19
C ASN A 42 -7.46 -11.02 4.98
N PRO A 43 -6.61 -11.97 4.53
CA PRO A 43 -5.40 -12.35 5.26
C PRO A 43 -4.47 -11.16 5.42
N PHE A 44 -4.43 -10.26 4.44
CA PHE A 44 -3.59 -9.08 4.50
C PHE A 44 -3.99 -8.11 5.62
N LEU A 45 -5.30 -7.87 5.81
CA LEU A 45 -5.78 -7.07 6.95
C LEU A 45 -5.54 -7.78 8.27
N ALA A 46 -5.75 -9.09 8.34
CA ALA A 46 -5.50 -9.86 9.55
C ALA A 46 -4.03 -9.73 9.99
N GLY A 47 -3.08 -9.84 9.05
CA GLY A 47 -1.66 -9.66 9.35
C GLY A 47 -1.29 -8.26 9.83
N ILE A 48 -1.83 -7.19 9.21
CA ILE A 48 -1.64 -5.81 9.72
C ILE A 48 -2.11 -5.68 11.17
N PHE A 49 -3.28 -6.24 11.47
CA PHE A 49 -3.86 -6.15 12.81
C PHE A 49 -3.07 -6.97 13.83
N GLN A 50 -2.53 -8.12 13.44
CA GLN A 50 -1.60 -8.87 14.27
C GLN A 50 -0.38 -8.03 14.64
N VAL A 51 0.26 -7.35 13.67
CA VAL A 51 1.39 -6.43 13.94
C VAL A 51 1.01 -5.33 14.92
N PHE A 52 -0.18 -4.74 14.76
CA PHE A 52 -0.65 -3.70 15.69
C PHE A 52 -0.85 -4.25 17.10
N GLN A 53 -1.44 -5.44 17.23
CA GLN A 53 -1.68 -6.06 18.53
C GLN A 53 -0.38 -6.43 19.24
N SER A 54 0.56 -7.06 18.54
CA SER A 54 1.79 -7.56 19.15
C SER A 54 2.85 -6.47 19.33
N GLN A 55 3.13 -5.68 18.28
CA GLN A 55 4.25 -4.75 18.27
C GLN A 55 3.88 -3.37 18.84
N LEU A 56 2.63 -2.94 18.66
CA LEU A 56 2.16 -1.65 19.18
C LEU A 56 1.37 -1.77 20.49
N LYS A 57 1.21 -3.01 21.01
CA LYS A 57 0.41 -3.31 22.22
C LYS A 57 -1.00 -2.69 22.15
N LEU A 58 -1.59 -2.73 20.95
CA LEU A 58 -2.88 -2.12 20.64
C LEU A 58 -3.97 -3.18 20.60
N ASP A 59 -4.94 -3.08 21.51
CA ASP A 59 -6.11 -3.96 21.44
C ASP A 59 -7.04 -3.51 20.32
N VAL A 60 -7.64 -4.47 19.63
CA VAL A 60 -8.58 -4.19 18.55
C VAL A 60 -9.91 -4.80 18.91
N LEU A 61 -10.93 -3.96 19.06
CA LEU A 61 -12.26 -4.39 19.49
C LEU A 61 -13.34 -3.87 18.55
N SER A 62 -14.34 -4.70 18.29
CA SER A 62 -15.62 -4.23 17.78
C SER A 62 -16.32 -3.36 18.84
N LYS A 63 -17.29 -2.55 18.40
CA LYS A 63 -18.14 -1.77 19.32
C LYS A 63 -18.87 -2.66 20.35
N LYS A 64 -19.24 -3.88 19.96
CA LYS A 64 -19.92 -4.84 20.83
C LYS A 64 -18.97 -5.33 21.93
N GLU A 65 -17.80 -5.84 21.55
CA GLU A 65 -16.77 -6.32 22.49
C GLU A 65 -16.32 -5.23 23.44
N TYR A 66 -16.13 -4.00 22.96
CA TYR A 66 -15.80 -2.86 23.83
C TYR A 66 -16.89 -2.59 24.88
N THR A 67 -18.17 -2.68 24.49
CA THR A 67 -19.28 -2.43 25.41
C THR A 67 -19.38 -3.52 26.47
N GLU A 68 -19.16 -4.78 26.09
CA GLU A 68 -19.11 -5.93 27.00
C GLU A 68 -17.94 -5.79 27.98
N ARG A 69 -16.71 -5.58 27.48
CA ARG A 69 -15.53 -5.36 28.35
C ARG A 69 -15.69 -4.17 29.28
N LYS A 70 -16.25 -3.04 28.79
CA LYS A 70 -16.51 -1.87 29.63
C LYS A 70 -17.47 -2.18 30.78
N ARG A 71 -18.44 -3.06 30.57
CA ARG A 71 -19.35 -3.51 31.62
C ARG A 71 -18.62 -4.36 32.65
N ASP A 72 -17.82 -5.32 32.18
CA ASP A 72 -17.06 -6.23 33.04
C ASP A 72 -16.02 -5.50 33.90
N GLU A 73 -15.44 -4.41 33.38
CA GLU A 73 -14.49 -3.54 34.09
C GLU A 73 -15.16 -2.43 34.93
N GLY A 74 -16.45 -2.56 35.24
CA GLY A 74 -17.17 -1.59 36.09
C GLY A 74 -17.24 -0.17 35.52
N GLY A 75 -17.19 -0.03 34.19
CA GLY A 75 -17.34 1.26 33.51
C GLY A 75 -16.08 2.13 33.47
N GLN A 76 -14.93 1.66 33.97
CA GLN A 76 -13.71 2.47 34.13
C GLN A 76 -12.98 2.81 32.84
N MET A 77 -13.34 2.18 31.70
CA MET A 77 -12.72 2.47 30.40
C MET A 77 -12.98 3.90 29.93
N LYS A 78 -11.92 4.64 29.62
CA LYS A 78 -11.98 6.01 29.13
C LYS A 78 -12.01 6.01 27.61
N SER A 79 -13.05 6.62 27.03
CA SER A 79 -13.04 6.96 25.61
C SER A 79 -12.60 8.42 25.48
N GLN A 80 -11.39 8.64 24.99
CA GLN A 80 -11.00 9.97 24.54
C GLN A 80 -11.21 10.03 23.03
N PRO A 81 -11.87 11.08 22.50
CA PRO A 81 -11.80 11.33 21.08
C PRO A 81 -10.37 11.75 20.75
N ILE A 82 -9.52 10.77 20.44
CA ILE A 82 -8.28 11.07 19.77
C ILE A 82 -8.65 11.33 18.32
N GLU A 83 -8.39 12.54 17.87
CA GLU A 83 -8.28 12.78 16.44
C GLU A 83 -7.08 11.96 15.97
N ILE A 84 -7.34 10.73 15.52
CA ILE A 84 -6.42 10.04 14.63
C ILE A 84 -6.50 10.82 13.33
N SER A 85 -5.95 12.03 13.34
CA SER A 85 -5.50 12.69 12.13
C SER A 85 -4.63 11.64 11.44
N GLY A 86 -4.72 11.52 10.12
CA GLY A 86 -3.98 10.51 9.36
C GLY A 86 -2.50 10.39 9.79
N GLY A 87 -1.95 11.46 10.36
CA GLY A 87 -0.65 11.56 11.03
C GLY A 87 -0.25 10.42 11.98
N TYR A 88 -1.09 9.90 12.90
CA TYR A 88 -0.57 8.93 13.89
C TYR A 88 -0.10 7.61 13.23
N ILE A 89 -0.85 7.08 12.26
CA ILE A 89 -0.44 5.88 11.52
C ILE A 89 0.48 6.22 10.35
N LEU A 90 0.36 7.40 9.72
CA LEU A 90 1.32 7.88 8.73
C LEU A 90 2.74 8.03 9.32
N ASN A 91 2.86 8.51 10.56
CA ASN A 91 4.15 8.64 11.25
C ASN A 91 4.79 7.28 11.52
N GLN A 92 3.97 6.24 11.67
CA GLN A 92 4.43 4.86 11.83
C GLN A 92 4.58 4.11 10.51
N ALA A 93 4.19 4.70 9.38
CA ALA A 93 4.25 4.04 8.07
C ALA A 93 5.71 3.73 7.67
N THR A 94 6.66 4.58 8.10
CA THR A 94 8.10 4.30 8.00
C THR A 94 8.54 3.10 8.85
N GLN A 95 7.90 2.88 10.00
CA GLN A 95 8.20 1.77 10.92
C GLN A 95 7.49 0.47 10.55
N LEU A 96 6.36 0.52 9.83
CA LEU A 96 5.58 -0.66 9.44
C LEU A 96 6.43 -1.75 8.78
N ASN A 97 7.37 -1.36 7.91
CA ASN A 97 8.32 -2.30 7.31
C ASN A 97 9.15 -3.05 8.38
N HIS A 98 9.64 -2.34 9.40
CA HIS A 98 10.45 -2.90 10.47
C HIS A 98 9.63 -3.73 11.46
N LEU A 99 8.48 -3.22 11.89
CA LEU A 99 7.58 -3.91 12.82
C LEU A 99 7.10 -5.25 12.24
N THR A 100 6.69 -5.26 10.97
CA THR A 100 6.29 -6.50 10.30
C THR A 100 7.46 -7.46 10.11
N ALA A 101 8.66 -6.95 9.84
CA ALA A 101 9.85 -7.80 9.74
C ALA A 101 10.16 -8.49 11.06
N ASN A 102 10.03 -7.79 12.18
CA ASN A 102 10.25 -8.37 13.50
C ASN A 102 9.16 -9.38 13.86
N GLU A 103 7.89 -9.04 13.66
CA GLU A 103 6.74 -9.91 13.98
C GLU A 103 6.80 -11.26 13.24
N PHE A 104 7.10 -11.22 11.94
CA PHE A 104 7.09 -12.42 11.09
C PHE A 104 8.49 -12.94 10.75
N GLN A 105 9.52 -12.45 11.46
CA GLN A 105 10.93 -12.84 11.27
C GLN A 105 11.39 -12.75 9.79
N LEU A 106 10.92 -11.70 9.09
CA LEU A 106 11.24 -11.50 7.68
C LEU A 106 12.65 -10.93 7.54
N GLN A 107 13.39 -11.44 6.56
CA GLN A 107 14.72 -10.92 6.28
C GLN A 107 14.67 -9.43 5.95
N ASN A 108 15.55 -8.66 6.59
CA ASN A 108 15.75 -7.26 6.24
C ASN A 108 16.93 -7.11 5.29
N ASN A 109 16.60 -6.88 4.01
CA ASN A 109 17.57 -6.68 2.94
C ASN A 109 17.69 -5.21 2.52
N SER A 110 17.21 -4.27 3.35
CA SER A 110 17.25 -2.83 3.07
C SER A 110 18.67 -2.31 2.84
N ASP A 111 19.66 -2.86 3.56
CA ASP A 111 21.06 -2.46 3.43
C ASP A 111 21.69 -2.94 2.12
N ARG A 112 21.14 -4.04 1.58
CA ARG A 112 21.59 -4.62 0.32
C ARG A 112 20.95 -3.99 -0.91
N THR A 113 19.93 -3.13 -0.75
CA THR A 113 19.29 -2.46 -1.88
C THR A 113 20.31 -1.70 -2.73
N CYS A 114 21.12 -0.85 -2.11
CA CYS A 114 22.09 -0.01 -2.81
C CYS A 114 23.40 -0.71 -3.19
N LEU A 115 23.56 -2.00 -2.90
CA LEU A 115 24.73 -2.78 -3.33
C LEU A 115 24.60 -3.28 -4.78
N ARG A 116 23.42 -3.11 -5.41
CA ARG A 116 23.14 -3.58 -6.77
C ARG A 116 23.38 -2.45 -7.78
N LYS A 117 23.77 -2.81 -9.00
CA LYS A 117 23.93 -1.86 -10.12
C LYS A 117 22.59 -1.37 -10.70
N LYS A 118 21.52 -2.16 -10.52
CA LYS A 118 20.17 -1.90 -11.04
C LYS A 118 19.13 -2.24 -9.95
N PRO A 119 17.99 -1.52 -9.90
CA PRO A 119 16.89 -1.82 -8.99
C PRO A 119 16.19 -3.13 -9.34
N ARG A 120 15.52 -3.77 -8.39
CA ARG A 120 14.54 -4.83 -8.67
C ARG A 120 13.20 -4.19 -9.01
N ILE A 121 12.68 -4.47 -10.21
CA ILE A 121 11.41 -3.93 -10.67
C ILE A 121 10.33 -5.00 -10.59
N GLY A 122 9.17 -4.63 -10.04
CA GLY A 122 8.01 -5.53 -9.92
C GLY A 122 6.73 -4.88 -10.43
N ILE A 123 5.90 -5.66 -11.12
CA ILE A 123 4.54 -5.31 -11.52
C ILE A 123 3.56 -6.04 -10.61
N LEU A 124 2.83 -5.30 -9.79
CA LEU A 124 1.72 -5.85 -9.01
C LEU A 124 0.42 -5.74 -9.82
N ASN A 125 -0.05 -6.90 -10.27
CA ASN A 125 -1.22 -7.02 -11.12
C ASN A 125 -2.37 -7.74 -10.41
N ARG A 126 -3.55 -7.68 -11.01
CA ARG A 126 -4.74 -8.42 -10.59
C ARG A 126 -5.14 -9.38 -11.68
N ARG A 127 -5.79 -10.47 -11.28
CA ARG A 127 -6.48 -11.32 -12.25
C ARG A 127 -7.65 -10.54 -12.83
N ILE A 128 -7.93 -10.73 -14.13
CA ILE A 128 -9.05 -10.07 -14.81
C ILE A 128 -10.38 -10.31 -14.08
N SER A 129 -10.57 -11.51 -13.52
CA SER A 129 -11.75 -11.86 -12.72
C SER A 129 -11.83 -11.14 -11.38
N ALA A 130 -10.72 -10.63 -10.86
CA ALA A 130 -10.64 -9.96 -9.57
C ALA A 130 -10.80 -8.44 -9.69
N GLY A 131 -10.76 -7.86 -10.89
CA GLY A 131 -11.01 -6.44 -11.16
C GLY A 131 -10.05 -5.84 -12.19
N ARG A 132 -9.81 -4.52 -12.07
CA ARG A 132 -8.90 -3.79 -12.96
C ARG A 132 -7.53 -4.45 -12.99
N SER A 133 -7.06 -4.75 -14.20
CA SER A 133 -5.79 -5.40 -14.47
C SER A 133 -4.97 -4.61 -15.49
N ILE A 134 -3.65 -4.76 -15.44
CA ILE A 134 -2.73 -4.37 -16.52
C ILE A 134 -2.71 -5.56 -17.49
N ILE A 135 -3.42 -5.46 -18.61
CA ILE A 135 -3.68 -6.61 -19.49
C ILE A 135 -2.43 -7.09 -20.25
N ASN A 136 -1.43 -6.22 -20.38
CA ASN A 136 -0.15 -6.54 -21.01
C ASN A 136 1.01 -6.63 -19.99
N ALA A 137 0.74 -6.88 -18.71
CA ALA A 137 1.78 -6.95 -17.68
C ALA A 137 2.89 -7.97 -18.01
N ASP A 138 2.52 -9.16 -18.47
CA ASP A 138 3.46 -10.20 -18.91
C ASP A 138 4.31 -9.77 -20.10
N LEU A 139 3.72 -9.04 -21.05
CA LEU A 139 4.42 -8.51 -22.22
C LEU A 139 5.43 -7.46 -21.77
N LEU A 140 5.03 -6.53 -20.90
CA LEU A 140 5.92 -5.50 -20.35
C LEU A 140 7.11 -6.14 -19.62
N ALA A 141 6.86 -7.13 -18.78
CA ALA A 141 7.90 -7.82 -18.02
C ALA A 141 8.90 -8.61 -18.87
N ARG A 142 8.51 -8.97 -20.11
CA ARG A 142 9.36 -9.66 -21.10
C ARG A 142 9.93 -8.74 -22.16
N THR A 143 9.60 -7.44 -22.15
CA THR A 143 10.10 -6.50 -23.15
C THR A 143 11.55 -6.14 -22.81
N PRO A 144 12.53 -6.31 -23.73
CA PRO A 144 13.95 -6.04 -23.45
C PRO A 144 14.22 -4.64 -22.91
N VAL A 145 13.65 -3.61 -23.53
CA VAL A 145 13.85 -2.21 -23.09
C VAL A 145 13.31 -1.95 -21.68
N VAL A 146 12.35 -2.73 -21.19
CA VAL A 146 11.85 -2.65 -19.80
C VAL A 146 12.75 -3.45 -18.87
N GLN A 147 13.19 -4.64 -19.30
CA GLN A 147 14.08 -5.51 -18.54
C GLN A 147 15.46 -4.87 -18.30
N ASP A 148 15.96 -4.07 -19.25
CA ASP A 148 17.26 -3.41 -19.15
C ASP A 148 17.39 -2.49 -17.93
N PHE A 149 16.29 -2.04 -17.34
CA PHE A 149 16.32 -1.24 -16.11
C PHE A 149 16.36 -2.08 -14.83
N SER A 150 16.02 -3.37 -14.90
CA SER A 150 15.89 -4.23 -13.72
C SER A 150 17.14 -5.07 -13.43
N HIS A 151 17.33 -5.41 -12.17
CA HIS A 151 18.34 -6.36 -11.72
C HIS A 151 18.20 -7.71 -12.44
N ASN A 152 19.33 -8.25 -12.91
CA ASN A 152 19.40 -9.47 -13.72
C ASN A 152 18.51 -9.45 -14.97
N ASN A 153 18.19 -8.26 -15.47
CA ASN A 153 17.29 -8.05 -16.60
C ASN A 153 15.95 -8.79 -16.43
N SER A 154 15.42 -8.82 -15.20
CA SER A 154 14.20 -9.55 -14.87
C SER A 154 13.21 -8.65 -14.15
N VAL A 155 11.96 -8.62 -14.65
CA VAL A 155 10.85 -7.91 -14.01
C VAL A 155 9.85 -8.94 -13.51
N SER A 156 9.56 -8.94 -12.21
CA SER A 156 8.59 -9.87 -11.64
C SER A 156 7.15 -9.38 -11.85
N VAL A 157 6.24 -10.23 -12.29
CA VAL A 157 4.79 -9.95 -12.26
C VAL A 157 4.18 -10.76 -11.12
N GLN A 158 3.47 -10.11 -10.21
CA GLN A 158 2.84 -10.76 -9.07
C GLN A 158 1.33 -10.52 -9.04
N TYR A 159 0.62 -11.57 -8.63
CA TYR A 159 -0.81 -11.61 -8.36
C TYR A 159 -1.00 -11.98 -6.89
N PHE A 160 -1.87 -11.26 -6.18
CA PHE A 160 -2.10 -11.50 -4.74
C PHE A 160 -3.30 -12.42 -4.47
N GLU A 161 -4.05 -12.79 -5.48
CA GLU A 161 -5.16 -13.73 -5.34
C GLU A 161 -4.63 -15.09 -4.85
N GLY A 162 -4.98 -15.43 -3.62
CA GLY A 162 -4.59 -16.67 -2.97
C GLY A 162 -3.33 -16.58 -2.10
N LEU A 163 -2.63 -15.43 -2.09
CA LEU A 163 -1.46 -15.25 -1.23
C LEU A 163 -1.85 -14.87 0.19
N ASP A 164 -1.09 -15.36 1.15
CA ASP A 164 -1.20 -14.94 2.55
C ASP A 164 -0.55 -13.56 2.79
N PHE A 165 -0.56 -13.10 4.04
CA PHE A 165 0.03 -11.81 4.40
C PHE A 165 1.56 -11.79 4.25
N VAL A 166 2.24 -12.85 4.67
CA VAL A 166 3.70 -12.93 4.68
C VAL A 166 4.22 -12.95 3.24
N GLU A 167 3.58 -13.68 2.34
CA GLU A 167 3.90 -13.72 0.92
C GLU A 167 3.71 -12.35 0.27
N GLN A 168 2.59 -11.67 0.53
CA GLN A 168 2.32 -10.33 0.02
C GLN A 168 3.36 -9.31 0.50
N VAL A 169 3.67 -9.29 1.80
CA VAL A 169 4.68 -8.41 2.38
C VAL A 169 6.07 -8.73 1.83
N SER A 170 6.42 -10.01 1.72
CA SER A 170 7.71 -10.45 1.17
C SER A 170 7.91 -9.98 -0.25
N PHE A 171 6.85 -10.01 -1.09
CA PHE A 171 6.89 -9.40 -2.41
C PHE A 171 7.24 -7.90 -2.32
N PHE A 172 6.52 -7.09 -1.54
CA PHE A 172 6.84 -5.65 -1.43
C PHE A 172 8.28 -5.39 -0.96
N ARG A 173 8.79 -6.15 0.01
CA ARG A 173 10.17 -6.05 0.50
C ARG A 173 11.22 -6.47 -0.54
N SER A 174 10.81 -7.26 -1.52
CA SER A 174 11.67 -7.73 -2.61
C SER A 174 11.78 -6.76 -3.79
N ILE A 175 10.96 -5.69 -3.81
CA ILE A 175 10.89 -4.75 -4.93
C ILE A 175 11.48 -3.40 -4.54
N ASP A 176 12.29 -2.84 -5.44
CA ASP A 176 12.83 -1.50 -5.31
C ASP A 176 11.96 -0.48 -6.07
N ILE A 177 11.50 -0.80 -7.29
CA ILE A 177 10.53 0.00 -8.05
C ILE A 177 9.28 -0.82 -8.33
N LEU A 178 8.14 -0.39 -7.78
CA LEU A 178 6.85 -1.05 -7.93
C LEU A 178 5.99 -0.33 -8.96
N VAL A 179 5.50 -1.07 -9.96
CA VAL A 179 4.48 -0.62 -10.90
C VAL A 179 3.17 -1.30 -10.55
N ALA A 180 2.08 -0.56 -10.41
CA ALA A 180 0.77 -1.18 -10.23
C ALA A 180 -0.37 -0.30 -10.73
N SER A 181 -1.48 -0.92 -11.11
CA SER A 181 -2.74 -0.19 -11.28
C SER A 181 -3.23 0.35 -9.93
N HIS A 182 -3.80 1.56 -9.93
CA HIS A 182 -4.45 2.12 -8.74
C HIS A 182 -5.45 1.13 -8.15
N GLY A 183 -5.33 0.87 -6.84
CA GLY A 183 -6.27 0.02 -6.11
C GLY A 183 -5.76 -0.37 -4.74
N ALA A 184 -6.65 -1.01 -3.97
CA ALA A 184 -6.41 -1.38 -2.57
C ALA A 184 -5.14 -2.23 -2.33
N GLN A 185 -4.67 -2.94 -3.35
CA GLN A 185 -3.42 -3.71 -3.31
C GLN A 185 -2.19 -2.84 -3.02
N LEU A 186 -2.23 -1.54 -3.37
CA LEU A 186 -1.14 -0.60 -3.12
C LEU A 186 -0.94 -0.23 -1.66
N THR A 187 -1.79 -0.72 -0.76
CA THR A 187 -1.56 -0.56 0.67
C THR A 187 -0.17 -1.05 1.08
N GLY A 188 0.29 -2.17 0.51
CA GLY A 188 1.55 -2.75 0.94
C GLY A 188 2.80 -1.97 0.51
N VAL A 189 2.65 -0.83 -0.19
CA VAL A 189 3.76 0.09 -0.48
C VAL A 189 4.52 0.51 0.79
N ALA A 190 3.85 0.56 1.95
CA ALA A 190 4.48 0.83 3.24
C ALA A 190 5.52 -0.23 3.62
N PHE A 191 5.35 -1.47 3.13
CA PHE A 191 6.25 -2.58 3.37
C PHE A 191 7.39 -2.70 2.36
N MET A 192 7.46 -1.86 1.33
CA MET A 192 8.66 -1.81 0.48
C MET A 192 9.87 -1.36 1.29
N ASN A 193 11.08 -1.71 0.84
CA ASN A 193 12.31 -1.27 1.50
C ASN A 193 12.43 0.25 1.43
N ALA A 194 12.87 0.88 2.52
CA ALA A 194 12.52 2.28 2.72
C ALA A 194 13.27 3.31 1.88
N ARG A 195 14.60 3.22 1.73
CA ARG A 195 15.37 4.44 1.41
C ARG A 195 15.22 4.96 -0.02
N CYS A 196 15.28 4.08 -1.01
CA CYS A 196 15.35 4.48 -2.41
C CYS A 196 14.23 3.91 -3.27
N SER A 197 13.20 3.34 -2.64
CA SER A 197 12.13 2.68 -3.38
C SER A 197 11.12 3.66 -3.98
N HIS A 198 10.53 3.27 -5.11
CA HIS A 198 9.56 4.06 -5.85
C HIS A 198 8.26 3.29 -6.09
N LEU A 199 7.14 4.01 -6.05
CA LEU A 199 5.85 3.57 -6.55
C LEU A 199 5.52 4.31 -7.85
N VAL A 200 5.18 3.55 -8.90
CA VAL A 200 4.50 4.02 -10.11
C VAL A 200 3.06 3.55 -10.09
N GLU A 201 2.15 4.48 -9.88
CA GLU A 201 0.72 4.21 -9.88
C GLU A 201 0.09 4.50 -11.25
N LEU A 202 -0.57 3.50 -11.83
CA LEU A 202 -1.24 3.62 -13.13
C LEU A 202 -2.73 3.93 -12.94
N PHE A 203 -3.18 5.02 -13.55
CA PHE A 203 -4.55 5.49 -13.52
C PHE A 203 -5.21 5.40 -14.90
N PRO A 204 -6.45 4.89 -15.01
CA PRO A 204 -7.22 4.91 -16.24
C PRO A 204 -7.70 6.33 -16.55
N LYS A 205 -8.00 6.59 -17.82
CA LYS A 205 -8.69 7.80 -18.27
C LYS A 205 -9.95 8.04 -17.44
N GLY A 206 -10.15 9.28 -17.01
CA GLY A 206 -11.31 9.73 -16.22
C GLY A 206 -11.22 9.41 -14.73
N TYR A 207 -10.12 8.82 -14.24
CA TYR A 207 -9.98 8.53 -12.81
C TYR A 207 -8.53 8.59 -12.34
N ALA A 208 -8.14 9.74 -11.78
CA ALA A 208 -6.87 9.95 -11.09
C ALA A 208 -7.10 10.51 -9.68
N ILE A 209 -6.56 9.83 -8.66
CA ILE A 209 -6.54 10.27 -7.25
C ILE A 209 -5.12 10.00 -6.71
N PRO A 210 -4.12 10.75 -7.20
CA PRO A 210 -2.72 10.46 -6.91
C PRO A 210 -2.39 10.58 -5.43
N ASP A 211 -3.05 11.52 -4.73
CA ASP A 211 -2.73 11.77 -3.33
C ASP A 211 -3.05 10.60 -2.43
N PHE A 212 -3.94 9.67 -2.83
CA PHE A 212 -4.35 8.54 -1.99
C PHE A 212 -3.14 7.63 -1.66
N PHE A 213 -2.74 6.74 -2.57
CA PHE A 213 -1.58 5.89 -2.31
C PHE A 213 -0.26 6.66 -2.43
N GLY A 214 -0.24 7.81 -3.13
CA GLY A 214 0.91 8.70 -3.16
C GLY A 214 1.30 9.22 -1.78
N SER A 215 0.34 9.68 -0.96
CA SER A 215 0.65 10.11 0.42
C SER A 215 1.14 8.92 1.26
N LEU A 216 0.56 7.72 1.09
CA LEU A 216 1.05 6.54 1.81
C LEU A 216 2.50 6.21 1.43
N ALA A 217 2.83 6.25 0.14
CA ALA A 217 4.18 6.04 -0.35
C ALA A 217 5.15 7.07 0.24
N ILE A 218 4.85 8.36 0.10
CA ILE A 218 5.69 9.48 0.59
C ILE A 218 5.90 9.37 2.10
N ASN A 219 4.83 9.18 2.88
CA ASN A 219 4.94 9.07 4.34
C ASN A 219 5.60 7.76 4.81
N SER A 220 5.68 6.75 3.93
CA SER A 220 6.48 5.55 4.19
C SER A 220 7.94 5.72 3.76
N GLY A 221 8.37 6.92 3.37
CA GLY A 221 9.72 7.22 2.89
C GLY A 221 9.97 6.80 1.43
N LYS A 222 8.93 6.54 0.65
CA LYS A 222 9.05 6.11 -0.76
C LYS A 222 8.86 7.29 -1.69
N LYS A 223 9.55 7.27 -2.82
CA LYS A 223 9.26 8.19 -3.92
C LYS A 223 7.99 7.74 -4.64
N TYR A 224 7.24 8.71 -5.16
CA TYR A 224 5.95 8.46 -5.81
C TYR A 224 5.89 9.12 -7.17
N SER A 225 5.40 8.38 -8.15
CA SER A 225 5.11 8.84 -9.50
C SER A 225 3.83 8.16 -9.98
N TYR A 226 3.16 8.77 -10.94
CA TYR A 226 1.97 8.17 -11.52
C TYR A 226 1.90 8.40 -13.02
N LEU A 227 1.26 7.46 -13.71
CA LEU A 227 0.91 7.60 -15.12
C LEU A 227 -0.59 7.66 -15.27
N TYR A 228 -1.06 8.67 -15.98
CA TYR A 228 -2.45 8.79 -16.40
C TYR A 228 -2.57 8.29 -17.83
N MET A 229 -3.38 7.24 -18.03
CA MET A 229 -3.59 6.63 -19.34
C MET A 229 -4.59 7.47 -20.17
N SER A 230 -4.22 8.69 -20.55
CA SER A 230 -4.89 9.44 -21.63
C SER A 230 -4.16 9.20 -22.95
N GLU A 231 -4.86 9.41 -24.06
CA GLU A 231 -4.21 9.49 -25.38
C GLU A 231 -3.28 10.71 -25.37
N ASN A 232 -1.97 10.47 -25.21
CA ASN A 232 -0.87 11.41 -25.46
C ASN A 232 -0.68 12.61 -24.52
N SER A 233 -1.05 12.56 -23.23
CA SER A 233 -0.70 13.66 -22.32
C SER A 233 -0.39 13.26 -20.87
N PHE A 234 0.80 13.64 -20.39
CA PHE A 234 1.06 13.79 -18.96
C PHE A 234 0.20 14.97 -18.47
N GLY A 235 -0.98 14.71 -17.91
CA GLY A 235 -1.91 15.77 -17.56
C GLY A 235 -3.00 15.37 -16.57
N THR A 236 -3.46 16.35 -15.81
CA THR A 236 -4.50 16.24 -14.78
C THR A 236 -5.88 16.55 -15.38
N GLU A 237 -6.47 15.62 -16.14
CA GLU A 237 -7.89 15.76 -16.49
C GLU A 237 -8.77 15.29 -15.33
N GLN A 238 -9.32 16.26 -14.58
CA GLN A 238 -10.43 16.06 -13.67
C GLN A 238 -11.68 16.74 -14.22
N SER A 239 -12.61 15.97 -14.75
CA SER A 239 -14.03 16.03 -14.33
C SER A 239 -14.82 15.02 -15.14
N VAL A 240 -15.35 14.02 -14.45
CA VAL A 240 -16.30 13.05 -14.98
C VAL A 240 -17.29 12.81 -13.85
N SER A 241 -18.57 12.62 -14.19
CA SER A 241 -19.63 12.45 -13.20
C SER A 241 -19.31 11.29 -12.23
N PHE A 242 -20.00 11.21 -11.09
CA PHE A 242 -19.82 10.06 -10.18
C PHE A 242 -20.05 8.70 -10.86
N ALA A 243 -20.96 8.64 -11.84
CA ALA A 243 -21.21 7.45 -12.64
C ALA A 243 -20.01 7.11 -13.52
N ASP A 244 -19.48 8.11 -14.23
CA ASP A 244 -18.31 7.96 -15.10
C ASP A 244 -17.05 7.57 -14.30
N ARG A 245 -16.89 8.11 -13.08
CA ARG A 245 -15.84 7.69 -12.15
C ARG A 245 -15.97 6.23 -11.75
N ARG A 246 -17.18 5.70 -11.59
CA ARG A 246 -17.39 4.29 -11.27
C ARG A 246 -17.00 3.39 -12.44
N GLN A 247 -17.37 3.79 -13.66
CA GLN A 247 -17.00 3.06 -14.88
C GLN A 247 -15.49 3.12 -15.14
N ALA A 248 -14.88 4.31 -15.08
CA ALA A 248 -13.45 4.48 -15.23
C ALA A 248 -12.66 3.63 -14.22
N ARG A 249 -13.20 3.41 -13.02
CA ARG A 249 -12.55 2.57 -12.00
C ARG A 249 -12.44 1.08 -12.39
N SER A 250 -13.27 0.57 -13.28
CA SER A 250 -13.22 -0.84 -13.70
C SER A 250 -12.40 -1.06 -14.98
N VAL A 251 -11.96 0.01 -15.66
CA VAL A 251 -11.26 -0.10 -16.95
C VAL A 251 -9.87 -0.69 -16.77
N ASN A 252 -9.59 -1.76 -17.52
CA ASN A 252 -8.27 -2.38 -17.63
C ASN A 252 -7.25 -1.43 -18.28
N LEU A 253 -5.98 -1.59 -17.93
CA LEU A 253 -4.89 -0.72 -18.38
C LEU A 253 -3.99 -1.47 -19.37
N CYS A 254 -3.52 -0.77 -20.39
CA CYS A 254 -2.60 -1.30 -21.39
C CYS A 254 -1.52 -0.26 -21.72
N PRO A 255 -0.61 0.07 -20.79
CA PRO A 255 0.45 1.04 -21.05
C PRO A 255 1.40 0.52 -22.13
N SER A 256 1.88 1.40 -23.02
CA SER A 256 2.83 0.99 -24.06
C SER A 256 4.21 0.66 -23.46
N PRO A 257 4.98 -0.27 -24.06
CA PRO A 257 6.32 -0.57 -23.59
C PRO A 257 7.27 0.64 -23.63
N SER A 258 7.12 1.53 -24.60
CA SER A 258 7.92 2.77 -24.70
C SER A 258 7.64 3.74 -23.55
N MET A 259 6.37 3.94 -23.20
CA MET A 259 5.97 4.76 -22.06
C MET A 259 6.51 4.17 -20.76
N MET A 260 6.39 2.85 -20.58
CA MET A 260 6.93 2.15 -19.41
C MET A 260 8.45 2.26 -19.33
N ALA A 261 9.17 2.10 -20.45
CA ALA A 261 10.61 2.26 -20.50
C ALA A 261 11.05 3.68 -20.11
N SER A 262 10.36 4.71 -20.62
CA SER A 262 10.66 6.11 -20.31
C SER A 262 10.61 6.37 -18.80
N ILE A 263 9.49 6.03 -18.15
CA ILE A 263 9.34 6.27 -16.71
C ILE A 263 10.30 5.39 -15.89
N LEU A 264 10.53 4.13 -16.29
CA LEU A 264 11.43 3.26 -15.56
C LEU A 264 12.89 3.71 -15.67
N GLY A 265 13.29 4.33 -16.77
CA GLY A 265 14.60 4.98 -16.91
C GLY A 265 14.78 6.09 -15.89
N GLU A 266 13.86 7.06 -15.86
CA GLU A 266 13.89 8.19 -14.91
C GLU A 266 13.94 7.72 -13.45
N LEU A 267 13.14 6.71 -13.10
CA LEU A 267 13.09 6.18 -11.73
C LEU A 267 14.31 5.35 -11.38
N SER A 268 14.89 4.63 -12.33
CA SER A 268 16.14 3.88 -12.12
C SER A 268 17.32 4.82 -11.89
N ASP A 269 17.38 5.96 -12.59
CA ASP A 269 18.38 6.99 -12.34
C ASP A 269 18.14 7.66 -10.97
N SER A 270 16.89 8.00 -10.66
CA SER A 270 16.50 8.53 -9.33
C SER A 270 16.80 7.58 -8.16
N TRP A 271 16.69 6.27 -8.41
CA TRP A 271 17.07 5.22 -7.46
C TRP A 271 18.58 5.16 -7.28
N ARG A 272 19.36 5.24 -8.38
CA ARG A 272 20.82 5.21 -8.36
C ARG A 272 21.39 6.41 -7.59
N THR A 273 20.93 7.62 -7.88
CA THR A 273 21.35 8.84 -7.16
C THR A 273 21.07 8.74 -5.66
N CYS A 274 19.89 8.25 -5.27
CA CYS A 274 19.57 8.03 -3.85
C CYS A 274 20.52 7.03 -3.17
N CYS A 275 21.00 6.03 -3.91
CA CYS A 275 21.93 5.03 -3.40
C CYS A 275 23.39 5.51 -3.37
N GLU A 276 23.74 6.57 -4.10
CA GLU A 276 25.07 7.21 -4.06
C GLU A 276 25.18 8.23 -2.92
N GLU A 277 24.08 8.88 -2.54
CA GLU A 277 23.99 9.81 -1.39
C GLU A 277 23.98 9.08 -0.02
N LYS A 278 24.52 7.86 0.04
CA LYS A 278 24.44 6.96 1.20
C LYS A 278 25.70 6.93 2.04
#